data_AF-A0A1E1WWW5-F1
#
_entry.id   AF-A0A1E1WWW5-F1
#
_cell.length_a   1.000
_cell.length_b   1.000
_cell.length_c   1.000
_cell.angle_alpha   90.00
_cell.angle_beta   90.00
_cell.angle_gamma   90.00
#
_symmetry.space_group_name_H-M   'P 1'
#
loop_
_entity.id
_entity.type
_entity.pdbx_description
1 polymer ?
#
loop_
_entity_poly.entity_id
_entity_poly.type
_entity_poly.pdbx_seq_one_letter_code
_entity_poly.pdbx_strand_id
1 'polypeptide(L)'
;DDFNLTKLGMAVKKSNGLCLNAFFTAKTHKEHWPFRMILSEKGTWQHSMGRYLRESLCVLAVEDPFLVKKREDVCTFLQTTCPDGVSVFSIDVKDLYYTLPHASLFKAVREGIETVGTVRF
;
A
#
# COMPACT_ATOMS: atom_id res chain seq x y z
N ASP A 1 -22.24 15.87 -9.12
CA ASP A 1 -21.05 15.68 -8.24
C ASP A 1 -19.97 14.97 -9.00
N ASP A 2 -19.12 15.74 -9.69
CA ASP A 2 -18.12 15.21 -10.63
C ASP A 2 -17.02 14.37 -9.96
N PHE A 3 -16.93 14.35 -8.62
CA PHE A 3 -15.82 13.74 -7.86
C PHE A 3 -16.26 12.74 -6.78
N ASN A 4 -17.52 12.29 -6.79
CA ASN A 4 -18.06 11.36 -5.77
C ASN A 4 -17.91 11.80 -4.30
N LEU A 5 -17.54 13.05 -4.01
CA LEU A 5 -17.32 13.56 -2.65
C LEU A 5 -18.55 13.46 -1.76
N THR A 6 -19.74 13.66 -2.31
CA THR A 6 -21.00 13.46 -1.58
C THR A 6 -21.20 12.00 -1.19
N LYS A 7 -20.84 11.06 -2.07
CA LYS A 7 -20.87 9.63 -1.78
C LYS A 7 -19.84 9.25 -0.72
N LEU A 8 -18.63 9.81 -0.78
CA LEU A 8 -17.61 9.65 0.25
C LEU A 8 -18.10 10.19 1.60
N GLY A 9 -18.64 11.41 1.63
CA GLY A 9 -19.17 12.03 2.83
C GLY A 9 -20.30 11.21 3.48
N MET A 10 -21.19 10.64 2.67
CA MET A 10 -22.21 9.70 3.16
C MET A 10 -21.59 8.40 3.72
N ALA A 11 -20.58 7.84 3.06
CA ALA A 11 -19.90 6.63 3.53
C ALA A 11 -19.16 6.86 4.86
N VAL A 12 -18.49 8.01 5.00
CA VAL A 12 -17.86 8.44 6.24
C VAL A 12 -18.89 8.60 7.36
N LYS A 13 -20.01 9.30 7.09
CA LYS A 13 -21.10 9.46 8.08
C LYS A 13 -21.76 8.15 8.50
N LYS A 14 -21.85 7.18 7.59
CA LYS A 14 -22.40 5.84 7.86
C LYS A 14 -21.40 4.91 8.57
N SER A 15 -20.15 5.31 8.69
CA SER A 15 -19.13 4.48 9.34
C SER A 15 -19.38 4.43 10.85
N ASN A 16 -19.51 3.22 11.39
CA ASN A 16 -19.78 3.02 12.81
C ASN A 16 -18.50 3.02 13.66
N GLY A 17 -17.34 2.80 13.03
CA GLY A 17 -16.04 2.79 13.69
C GLY A 17 -15.34 4.14 13.58
N LEU A 18 -15.00 4.74 14.71
CA LEU A 18 -14.17 5.96 14.77
C LEU A 18 -12.66 5.64 14.77
N CYS A 19 -12.31 4.45 15.27
CA CYS A 19 -10.94 4.01 15.46
C CYS A 19 -10.67 2.69 14.73
N LEU A 20 -9.41 2.48 14.37
CA LEU A 20 -8.92 1.21 13.85
C LEU A 20 -9.02 0.11 14.92
N ASN A 21 -9.35 -1.10 14.50
CA ASN A 21 -9.37 -2.26 15.39
C ASN A 21 -8.03 -3.00 15.31
N ALA A 22 -7.32 -3.12 16.43
CA ALA A 22 -6.07 -3.84 16.51
C ALA A 22 -6.29 -5.28 16.98
N PHE A 23 -5.67 -6.24 16.29
CA PHE A 23 -5.61 -7.63 16.72
C PHE A 23 -4.22 -8.21 16.46
N PHE A 24 -3.90 -9.33 17.08
CA PHE A 24 -2.58 -9.94 17.00
C PHE A 24 -2.66 -11.30 16.34
N THR A 25 -1.66 -11.62 15.50
CA THR A 25 -1.44 -12.96 14.96
C THR A 25 -0.03 -13.43 15.25
N ALA A 26 0.13 -14.71 15.56
CA ALA A 26 1.45 -15.29 15.81
C ALA A 26 2.19 -15.53 14.48
N LYS A 27 3.47 -15.13 14.40
CA LYS A 27 4.36 -15.53 13.30
C LYS A 27 4.86 -16.96 13.54
N THR A 28 4.07 -17.95 13.14
CA THR A 28 4.34 -19.39 13.39
C THR A 28 5.64 -19.91 12.75
N HIS A 29 6.17 -19.20 11.75
CA HIS A 29 7.43 -19.53 11.07
C HIS A 29 8.69 -18.99 11.77
N LYS A 30 8.57 -18.29 12.91
CA LYS A 30 9.70 -17.75 13.67
C LYS A 30 9.79 -18.40 15.05
N GLU A 31 11.00 -18.55 15.56
CA GLU A 31 11.23 -19.02 16.93
C GLU A 31 10.49 -18.13 17.95
N HIS A 32 9.95 -18.74 19.01
CA HIS A 32 9.14 -18.10 20.05
C HIS A 32 7.82 -17.45 19.58
N TRP A 33 7.41 -17.66 18.33
CA TRP A 33 6.11 -17.24 17.78
C TRP A 33 5.72 -15.79 18.08
N PRO A 34 6.57 -14.79 17.74
CA PRO A 34 6.31 -13.40 18.05
C PRO A 34 4.99 -12.93 17.42
N PHE A 35 4.26 -12.10 18.15
CA PHE A 35 3.02 -11.50 17.65
C PHE A 35 3.30 -10.40 16.63
N ARG A 36 2.50 -10.39 15.56
CA ARG A 36 2.34 -9.26 14.63
C ARG A 36 1.01 -8.59 14.95
N MET A 37 1.05 -7.30 15.26
CA MET A 37 -0.16 -6.48 15.28
C MET A 37 -0.68 -6.30 13.85
N ILE A 38 -1.98 -6.43 13.68
CA ILE A 38 -2.71 -6.15 12.45
C ILE A 38 -3.79 -5.13 12.80
N LEU A 39 -3.90 -4.10 11.97
CA LEU A 39 -4.95 -3.10 12.05
C LEU A 39 -6.03 -3.43 11.02
N SER A 40 -7.29 -3.49 11.46
CA SER A 40 -8.46 -3.59 10.60
C SER A 40 -9.14 -2.23 10.52
N GLU A 41 -9.37 -1.79 9.29
CA GLU A 41 -10.14 -0.59 8.99
C GLU A 41 -11.63 -0.91 8.75
N LYS A 42 -12.05 -2.18 8.83
CA LYS A 42 -13.40 -2.62 8.45
C LYS A 42 -14.46 -1.87 9.28
N GLY A 43 -15.37 -1.18 8.58
CA GLY A 43 -16.45 -0.42 9.20
C GLY A 43 -16.05 0.95 9.75
N THR A 44 -14.79 1.35 9.55
CA THR A 44 -14.26 2.65 9.95
C THR A 44 -14.28 3.65 8.80
N TRP A 45 -14.29 4.94 9.10
CA TRP A 45 -14.24 5.99 8.08
C TRP A 45 -12.90 5.98 7.32
N GLN A 46 -11.83 5.54 7.96
CA GLN A 46 -10.49 5.40 7.38
C GLN A 46 -10.53 4.46 6.18
N HIS A 47 -11.35 3.40 6.20
CA HIS A 47 -11.51 2.51 5.05
C HIS A 47 -12.10 3.22 3.84
N SER A 48 -13.13 4.05 4.04
CA SER A 48 -13.73 4.84 2.96
C SER A 48 -12.76 5.87 2.41
N MET A 49 -12.04 6.56 3.29
CA MET A 49 -11.03 7.55 2.90
C MET A 49 -9.84 6.91 2.18
N GLY A 50 -9.31 5.79 2.69
CA GLY A 50 -8.20 5.06 2.09
C GLY A 50 -8.54 4.50 0.72
N ARG A 51 -9.78 4.00 0.54
CA ARG A 51 -10.26 3.58 -0.79
C ARG A 51 -10.31 4.74 -1.76
N TYR A 52 -10.89 5.87 -1.34
CA TYR A 52 -10.97 7.06 -2.15
C TYR A 52 -9.56 7.52 -2.55
N LEU A 53 -8.65 7.71 -1.59
CA LEU A 53 -7.24 8.07 -1.86
C LEU A 53 -6.54 7.09 -2.79
N ARG A 54 -6.80 5.78 -2.67
CA ARG A 54 -6.22 4.78 -3.57
C ARG A 54 -6.72 4.96 -5.01
N GLU A 55 -8.04 5.10 -5.21
CA GLU A 55 -8.63 5.32 -6.55
C GLU A 55 -8.07 6.59 -7.18
N SER A 56 -7.98 7.63 -6.37
CA SER A 56 -7.30 8.88 -6.61
C SER A 56 -5.82 8.73 -6.99
N LEU A 57 -5.04 7.87 -6.31
CA LEU A 57 -3.63 7.62 -6.63
C LEU A 57 -3.43 6.68 -7.83
N CYS A 58 -4.44 5.89 -8.24
CA CYS A 58 -4.35 5.02 -9.41
C CYS A 58 -4.15 5.78 -10.73
N VAL A 59 -4.39 7.09 -10.75
CA VAL A 59 -4.10 7.96 -11.90
C VAL A 59 -2.61 8.27 -12.08
N LEU A 60 -1.80 8.04 -11.03
CA LEU A 60 -0.36 8.21 -11.12
C LEU A 60 0.22 7.10 -11.99
N ALA A 61 0.78 7.48 -13.14
CA ALA A 61 1.53 6.57 -13.99
C ALA A 61 2.88 6.27 -13.34
N VAL A 62 2.90 5.29 -12.43
CA VAL A 62 4.15 4.80 -11.84
C VAL A 62 4.81 3.85 -12.83
N GLU A 63 5.81 4.35 -13.55
CA GLU A 63 6.71 3.53 -14.35
C GLU A 63 7.78 2.93 -13.43
N ASP A 64 7.56 1.70 -13.00
CA ASP A 64 8.53 0.93 -12.23
C ASP A 64 9.01 -0.27 -13.05
N PRO A 65 10.23 -0.21 -13.62
CA PRO A 65 10.79 -1.29 -14.44
C PRO A 65 11.11 -2.55 -13.61
N PHE A 66 11.06 -2.46 -12.28
CA PHE A 66 11.28 -3.56 -11.36
C PHE A 66 10.00 -4.05 -10.69
N LEU A 67 8.83 -3.53 -11.09
CA LEU A 67 7.54 -3.95 -10.52
C LEU A 67 7.23 -5.41 -10.90
N VAL A 68 7.39 -6.29 -9.92
CA VAL A 68 6.99 -7.69 -10.04
C VAL A 68 5.54 -7.84 -9.62
N LYS A 69 4.65 -8.18 -10.56
CA LYS A 69 3.22 -8.42 -10.28
C LYS A 69 2.96 -9.81 -9.74
N LYS A 70 3.74 -10.80 -10.18
CA LYS A 70 3.60 -12.20 -9.80
C LYS A 70 4.97 -12.83 -9.60
N ARG A 71 5.08 -13.70 -8.60
CA ARG A 71 6.36 -14.39 -8.30
C ARG A 71 6.80 -15.28 -9.46
N GLU A 72 5.85 -15.81 -10.22
CA GLU A 72 6.11 -16.71 -11.35
C GLU A 72 6.95 -16.01 -12.42
N ASP A 73 6.74 -14.70 -12.64
CA ASP A 73 7.49 -13.92 -13.64
C ASP A 73 8.99 -13.86 -13.30
N VAL A 74 9.32 -13.74 -12.01
CA VAL A 74 10.71 -13.76 -11.52
C VAL A 74 11.31 -15.15 -11.65
N CYS A 75 10.56 -16.19 -11.28
CA CYS A 75 11.01 -17.57 -11.45
C CYS A 75 11.32 -17.87 -12.93
N THR A 76 10.43 -17.48 -13.84
CA THR A 76 10.64 -17.65 -15.28
C THR A 76 11.86 -16.86 -15.75
N PHE A 77 12.01 -15.59 -15.36
CA PHE A 77 13.18 -14.78 -15.71
C PHE A 77 14.50 -15.44 -15.27
N LEU A 78 14.56 -15.90 -14.01
CA LEU A 78 15.74 -16.58 -13.48
C LEU A 78 16.00 -17.93 -14.15
N GLN A 79 14.97 -18.64 -14.62
CA GLN A 79 15.15 -19.91 -15.33
C GLN A 79 15.59 -19.74 -16.79
N THR A 80 15.13 -18.68 -17.46
CA THR A 80 15.38 -18.48 -18.90
C THR A 80 16.60 -17.63 -19.20
N THR A 81 16.95 -16.72 -18.28
CA THR A 81 17.89 -15.64 -18.56
C THR A 81 19.15 -15.71 -17.70
N CYS A 82 19.14 -16.50 -16.61
CA CYS A 82 20.27 -16.54 -15.67
C CYS A 82 21.46 -17.27 -16.31
N PRO A 83 22.58 -16.58 -16.58
CA PRO A 83 23.79 -17.21 -17.10
C PRO A 83 24.45 -18.09 -16.03
N ASP A 84 25.29 -19.03 -16.45
CA ASP A 84 26.14 -19.76 -15.52
C ASP A 84 27.10 -18.80 -14.78
N GLY A 85 27.22 -18.96 -13.45
CA GLY A 85 28.16 -18.19 -12.63
C GLY A 85 27.62 -16.91 -11.97
N VAL A 86 26.30 -16.76 -11.84
CA VAL A 86 25.69 -15.61 -11.14
C VAL A 86 25.78 -15.77 -9.61
N SER A 87 26.17 -14.70 -8.93
CA SER A 87 26.06 -14.57 -7.47
C SER A 87 24.79 -13.82 -7.11
N VAL A 88 24.04 -14.32 -6.12
CA VAL A 88 22.78 -13.73 -5.67
C VAL A 88 22.92 -13.26 -4.22
N PHE A 89 22.33 -12.11 -3.91
CA PHE A 89 22.16 -11.62 -2.55
C PHE A 89 20.69 -11.24 -2.32
N SER A 90 20.28 -11.19 -1.05
CA SER A 90 18.93 -10.82 -0.66
C SER A 90 18.98 -9.68 0.35
N ILE A 91 18.11 -8.69 0.17
CA ILE A 91 17.93 -7.57 1.09
C ILE A 91 16.54 -7.67 1.70
N ASP A 92 16.48 -7.71 3.04
CA ASP A 92 15.23 -7.66 3.80
C ASP A 92 15.02 -6.26 4.37
N VAL A 93 13.96 -5.57 3.93
CA VAL A 93 13.57 -4.27 4.47
C VAL A 93 12.74 -4.50 5.73
N LYS A 94 13.28 -4.11 6.88
CA LYS A 94 12.59 -4.23 8.16
C LYS A 94 11.69 -3.02 8.41
N ASP A 95 10.52 -3.30 8.98
CA ASP A 95 9.61 -2.28 9.52
C ASP A 95 9.28 -1.14 8.54
N LEU A 96 9.10 -1.47 7.25
CA LEU A 96 8.83 -0.51 6.17
C LEU A 96 7.79 0.53 6.57
N TYR A 97 6.62 0.09 7.05
CA TYR A 97 5.52 0.98 7.44
C TYR A 97 5.84 1.93 8.59
N TYR A 98 6.79 1.58 9.46
CA TYR A 98 7.22 2.41 10.59
C TYR A 98 8.39 3.35 10.25
N THR A 99 9.06 3.11 9.13
CA THR A 99 10.26 3.83 8.70
C THR A 99 10.00 4.77 7.51
N LEU A 100 8.74 4.90 7.08
CA LEU A 100 8.37 5.79 5.98
C LEU A 100 8.67 7.27 6.34
N PRO A 101 9.37 8.02 5.48
CA PRO A 101 9.60 9.45 5.69
C PRO A 101 8.32 10.24 5.41
N HIS A 102 7.48 10.43 6.45
CA HIS A 102 6.14 11.02 6.32
C HIS A 102 6.13 12.36 5.57
N ALA A 103 7.08 13.25 5.85
CA ALA A 103 7.15 14.56 5.20
C ALA A 103 7.33 14.45 3.68
N SER A 104 8.28 13.62 3.24
CA SER A 104 8.54 13.38 1.82
C SER A 104 7.39 12.63 1.15
N LEU A 105 6.78 11.67 1.84
CA LEU A 105 5.62 10.92 1.36
C LEU A 105 4.43 11.85 1.10
N PHE A 106 4.08 12.70 2.07
CA PHE A 106 2.97 13.64 1.92
C PHE A 106 3.24 14.69 0.85
N LYS A 107 4.49 15.14 0.71
CA LYS A 107 4.90 16.02 -0.39
C LYS A 107 4.68 15.34 -1.74
N ALA A 108 5.18 14.12 -1.93
CA ALA A 108 5.02 13.38 -3.17
C ALA A 108 3.55 13.10 -3.53
N VAL A 109 2.73 12.75 -2.52
CA VAL A 109 1.27 12.58 -2.72
C VAL A 109 0.61 13.87 -3.17
N ARG A 110 0.95 15.00 -2.52
CA ARG A 110 0.42 16.32 -2.91
C ARG A 110 0.82 16.71 -4.33
N GLU A 111 2.10 16.59 -4.66
CA GLU A 111 2.61 16.91 -6.00
C GLU A 111 1.95 16.02 -7.07
N GLY A 112 1.75 14.73 -6.76
CA GLY A 112 1.00 13.81 -7.62
C GLY A 112 -0.45 14.23 -7.84
N ILE A 113 -1.14 14.69 -6.78
CA ILE A 113 -2.50 15.24 -6.85
C ILE A 113 -2.54 16.48 -7.74
N GLU A 114 -1.62 17.42 -7.52
CA GLU A 114 -1.58 18.71 -8.23
C GLU A 114 -1.27 18.52 -9.72
N THR A 115 -0.35 17.61 -10.06
CA THR A 115 0.10 17.36 -11.44
C THR A 115 -1.00 16.77 -12.32
N VAL A 116 -1.86 15.90 -11.76
CA VAL A 116 -2.98 15.27 -12.50
C VAL A 116 -4.24 16.14 -12.49
N GLY A 117 -4.17 17.28 -11.80
CA GLY A 117 -5.28 18.19 -11.55
C GLY A 117 -6.00 17.83 -10.25
N THR A 118 -6.17 18.84 -9.40
CA THR A 118 -6.91 18.78 -8.12
C THR A 118 -8.36 18.29 -8.29
N VAL A 119 -8.83 18.23 -9.53
CA VAL A 119 -10.21 17.98 -9.99
C VAL A 119 -10.36 16.54 -10.53
N ARG A 120 -9.38 15.64 -10.30
CA ARG A 120 -9.56 14.18 -10.44
C ARG A 120 -9.54 13.44 -9.10
N PHE A 121 -9.43 14.20 -8.02
CA PHE A 121 -9.55 13.76 -6.64
C PHE A 121 -10.90 14.24 -6.13
#